data_AF-A0A5Q4EEZ0-F1
#
_entry.id   AF-A0A5Q4EEZ0-F1
#
_cell.length_a   1.000
_cell.length_b   1.000
_cell.length_c   1.000
_cell.angle_alpha   90.00
_cell.angle_beta   90.00
_cell.angle_gamma   90.00
#
_symmetry.space_group_name_H-M   'P 1'
#
loop_
_entity.id
_entity.type
_entity.pdbx_description
1 polymer ?
#
loop_
_entity_poly.entity_id
_entity_poly.type
_entity_poly.pdbx_seq_one_letter_code
_entity_poly.pdbx_strand_id
1 'polypeptide(L)'
;MARPSLTSQQKQAVAHPVTGRVVSLYHPRQQERREHFAWSQDLTLILGITPTGRATVDQLALNREDVVNLPRVLAAVGNHPP
;
A
#
# COMPACT_ATOMS: atom_id res chain seq x y z
N MET A 1 -14.91 -33.58 4.78
CA MET A 1 -15.20 -32.28 4.14
C MET A 1 -13.94 -31.43 4.22
N ALA A 2 -13.24 -31.22 3.10
CA ALA A 2 -11.97 -30.51 3.06
C ALA A 2 -12.22 -28.99 2.96
N ARG A 3 -11.59 -28.21 3.84
CA ARG A 3 -11.57 -26.75 3.78
C ARG A 3 -10.73 -26.36 2.55
N PRO A 4 -11.22 -25.51 1.64
CA PRO A 4 -10.39 -25.06 0.54
C PRO A 4 -9.27 -24.15 1.09
N SER A 5 -8.04 -24.64 1.04
CA SER A 5 -6.83 -23.87 1.32
C SER A 5 -6.59 -22.91 0.15
N LEU A 6 -6.92 -21.63 0.33
CA LEU A 6 -6.55 -20.57 -0.61
C LEU A 6 -5.06 -20.25 -0.46
N THR A 7 -4.23 -21.09 -1.07
CA THR A 7 -2.86 -20.73 -1.42
C THR A 7 -2.93 -20.03 -2.77
N SER A 8 -2.96 -18.70 -2.79
CA SER A 8 -2.52 -17.96 -3.99
C SER A 8 -1.65 -16.80 -3.56
N GLN A 9 -0.36 -17.04 -3.76
CA GLN A 9 0.78 -16.21 -3.48
C GLN A 9 0.79 -15.10 -4.53
N GLN A 10 0.32 -13.90 -4.19
CA GLN A 10 0.28 -12.81 -5.16
C GLN A 10 1.69 -12.26 -5.43
N LYS A 11 2.40 -12.89 -6.38
CA LYS A 11 3.55 -12.32 -7.07
C LYS A 11 3.05 -11.64 -8.34
N GLN A 12 2.43 -10.47 -8.20
CA GLN A 12 2.13 -9.64 -9.36
C GLN A 12 3.34 -8.76 -9.64
N ALA A 13 3.82 -8.81 -10.87
CA ALA A 13 4.96 -8.05 -11.33
C ALA A 13 4.45 -6.88 -12.18
N VAL A 14 4.99 -5.69 -11.93
CA VAL A 14 4.47 -4.43 -12.45
C VAL A 14 5.58 -3.74 -13.21
N ALA A 15 5.31 -3.32 -14.44
CA ALA A 15 6.26 -2.51 -15.20
C ALA A 15 6.34 -1.11 -14.57
N HIS A 16 7.53 -0.70 -14.13
CA HIS A 16 7.76 0.65 -13.63
C HIS A 16 7.67 1.65 -14.80
N PRO A 17 6.71 2.60 -14.79
CA PRO A 17 6.36 3.40 -15.96
C PRO A 17 7.50 4.31 -16.46
N VAL A 18 8.44 4.69 -15.59
CA VAL A 18 9.57 5.57 -15.94
C VAL A 18 10.82 4.83 -16.42
N THR A 19 10.98 3.54 -16.07
CA THR A 19 12.24 2.80 -16.33
C THR A 19 12.04 1.52 -17.15
N GLY A 20 10.80 1.10 -17.42
CA GLY A 20 10.48 -0.14 -18.09
C GLY A 20 10.83 -1.40 -17.29
N ARG A 21 11.36 -1.27 -16.07
CA ARG A 21 11.77 -2.40 -15.25
C ARG A 21 10.56 -3.02 -14.58
N VAL A 22 10.39 -4.32 -14.77
CA VAL A 22 9.37 -5.10 -14.06
C VAL A 22 9.81 -5.27 -12.61
N VAL A 23 9.00 -4.79 -11.66
CA VAL A 23 9.21 -4.91 -10.22
C VAL A 23 8.07 -5.70 -9.58
N SER A 24 8.38 -6.58 -8.65
CA SER A 24 7.36 -7.32 -7.90
C SER A 24 6.61 -6.40 -6.94
N LEU A 25 5.32 -6.67 -6.74
CA LEU A 25 4.53 -6.12 -5.64
C LEU A 25 4.99 -6.66 -4.29
N TYR A 26 4.67 -5.89 -3.24
CA TYR A 26 4.97 -6.23 -1.86
C TYR A 26 4.26 -7.51 -1.42
N HIS A 27 4.96 -8.36 -0.68
CA HIS A 27 4.44 -9.63 -0.18
C HIS A 27 4.40 -9.63 1.36
N PRO A 28 3.22 -9.40 1.99
CA PRO A 28 3.11 -9.14 3.44
C PRO A 28 3.51 -10.31 4.35
N ARG A 29 3.63 -11.53 3.80
CA ARG A 29 4.06 -12.72 4.55
C ARG A 29 5.56 -13.00 4.47
N GLN A 30 6.27 -12.30 3.60
CA GLN A 30 7.69 -12.56 3.30
C GLN A 30 8.56 -11.31 3.41
N GLN A 31 7.97 -10.13 3.49
CA GLN A 31 8.68 -8.85 3.48
C GLN A 31 8.21 -7.96 4.62
N GLU A 32 9.16 -7.27 5.24
CA GLU A 32 8.89 -6.34 6.32
C GLU A 32 8.27 -5.04 5.80
N ARG A 33 7.12 -4.64 6.34
CA ARG A 33 6.41 -3.44 5.87
C ARG A 33 7.28 -2.19 5.99
N ARG A 34 8.06 -2.08 7.07
CA ARG A 34 8.90 -0.90 7.37
C ARG A 34 10.08 -0.73 6.41
N GLU A 35 10.49 -1.79 5.72
CA GLU A 35 11.56 -1.71 4.71
C GLU A 35 11.05 -1.15 3.37
N HIS A 36 9.76 -1.32 3.09
CA HIS A 36 9.16 -0.95 1.81
C HIS A 36 8.29 0.30 1.88
N PHE A 37 7.77 0.64 3.06
CA PHE A 37 6.83 1.73 3.26
C PHE A 37 7.17 2.59 4.46
N ALA A 38 6.86 3.88 4.33
CA ALA A 38 6.82 4.85 5.41
C ALA A 38 5.47 5.57 5.42
N TRP A 39 5.14 6.25 6.52
CA TRP A 39 4.06 7.22 6.53
C TRP A 39 4.59 8.60 6.14
N SER A 40 3.76 9.41 5.50
CA SER A 40 4.01 10.85 5.36
C SER A 40 4.05 11.53 6.74
N GLN A 41 4.62 12.73 6.80
CA GLN A 41 4.77 13.46 8.06
C GLN A 41 3.42 13.76 8.76
N ASP A 42 2.37 13.97 7.98
CA ASP A 42 1.00 14.17 8.43
C ASP A 42 0.22 12.85 8.63
N LEU A 43 0.87 11.69 8.46
CA LEU A 43 0.32 10.35 8.60
C LEU A 43 -0.89 10.04 7.71
N THR A 44 -1.08 10.80 6.63
CA THR A 44 -2.22 10.64 5.71
C THR A 44 -1.92 9.71 4.54
N LEU A 45 -0.64 9.56 4.17
CA LEU A 45 -0.21 8.80 2.99
C LEU A 45 0.75 7.68 3.36
N ILE A 46 0.57 6.53 2.72
CA ILE A 46 1.58 5.47 2.67
C ILE A 46 2.55 5.78 1.54
N LEU A 47 3.81 6.02 1.88
CA LEU A 47 4.88 6.32 0.93
C LEU A 47 5.66 5.04 0.60
N GLY A 48 5.76 4.70 -0.69
CA GLY A 48 6.65 3.66 -1.17
C GLY A 48 8.11 4.12 -1.20
N ILE A 49 8.93 3.65 -0.27
CA ILE A 49 10.35 4.05 -0.18
C ILE A 49 11.27 3.16 -1.03
N THR A 50 10.76 2.04 -1.52
CA THR A 50 11.43 1.14 -2.47
C THR A 50 10.66 1.07 -3.79
N PRO A 51 11.27 0.60 -4.90
CA PRO A 51 10.55 0.35 -6.16
C PRO A 51 9.33 -0.57 -6.00
N THR A 52 9.48 -1.65 -5.22
CA THR A 52 8.37 -2.56 -4.83
C THR A 52 7.29 -1.80 -4.06
N GLY A 53 7.68 -0.97 -3.09
CA GLY A 53 6.74 -0.17 -2.30
C GLY A 53 5.94 0.81 -3.18
N ARG A 54 6.61 1.55 -4.07
CA ARG A 54 5.94 2.48 -5.00
C ARG A 54 4.96 1.78 -5.93
N ALA A 55 5.42 0.72 -6.58
CA ALA A 55 4.56 -0.08 -7.46
C ALA A 55 3.35 -0.64 -6.71
N THR A 56 3.52 -1.02 -5.43
CA THR A 56 2.41 -1.49 -4.60
C THR A 56 1.42 -0.38 -4.26
N VAL A 57 1.90 0.80 -3.85
CA VAL A 57 1.04 1.96 -3.57
C VAL A 57 0.20 2.32 -4.79
N ASP A 58 0.83 2.38 -5.96
CA ASP A 58 0.19 2.79 -7.21
C ASP A 58 -0.81 1.72 -7.70
N GLN A 59 -0.41 0.45 -7.73
CA GLN A 59 -1.23 -0.62 -8.31
C GLN A 59 -2.35 -1.10 -7.40
N LEU A 60 -2.15 -1.07 -6.08
CA LEU A 60 -3.18 -1.42 -5.12
C LEU A 60 -3.99 -0.19 -4.66
N ALA A 61 -3.70 0.99 -5.21
CA ALA A 61 -4.35 2.25 -4.87
C ALA A 61 -4.45 2.49 -3.35
N LEU A 62 -3.34 2.28 -2.63
CA LEU A 62 -3.30 2.35 -1.16
C LEU A 62 -3.64 3.74 -0.62
N ASN A 63 -3.47 4.78 -1.43
CA ASN A 63 -3.77 6.18 -1.10
C ASN A 63 -4.97 6.72 -1.90
N ARG A 64 -5.98 5.90 -2.20
CA ARG A 64 -7.21 6.39 -2.88
C ARG A 64 -7.85 7.53 -2.09
N GLU A 65 -8.38 8.53 -2.81
CA GLU A 65 -8.84 9.80 -2.23
C GLU A 65 -9.82 9.62 -1.06
N ASP A 66 -10.76 8.67 -1.17
CA ASP A 66 -11.74 8.39 -0.11
C ASP A 66 -11.13 7.95 1.22
N VAL A 67 -9.96 7.30 1.18
CA VAL A 67 -9.24 6.79 2.37
C VAL A 67 -8.36 7.86 3.00
N VAL A 68 -7.84 8.77 2.18
CA VAL A 68 -6.93 9.86 2.62
C VAL A 68 -7.73 11.08 3.10
N ASN A 69 -8.82 11.42 2.41
CA ASN A 69 -9.57 12.64 2.68
C ASN A 69 -10.49 12.52 3.90
N LEU A 70 -11.06 11.35 4.17
CA LEU A 70 -11.99 11.18 5.30
C LEU A 70 -11.30 11.44 6.66
N PRO A 71 -10.12 10.88 6.98
CA PRO A 71 -9.41 11.21 8.22
C PRO A 71 -8.96 12.68 8.28
N ARG A 72 -8.56 13.27 7.14
CA ARG A 72 -8.15 14.68 7.06
C ARG A 72 -9.31 15.63 7.38
N VAL A 73 -10.50 15.33 6.85
CA VAL A 73 -11.72 16.09 7.15
C VAL A 73 -12.09 15.89 8.61
N LEU A 74 -12.13 14.66 9.12
CA LEU A 74 -12.47 14.35 10.52
C LEU A 74 -11.53 15.03 11.53
N ALA A 75 -10.23 15.03 11.26
CA ALA A 75 -9.24 15.75 12.07
C ALA A 75 -9.46 17.29 12.04
N ALA A 76 -9.82 17.85 10.88
CA ALA A 76 -10.07 19.28 10.73
C ALA A 76 -11.35 19.77 11.44
N VAL A 77 -12.36 18.90 11.60
CA VAL A 77 -13.59 19.22 12.36
C VAL A 77 -13.57 18.72 13.82
N GLY A 78 -12.43 18.22 14.33
CA GLY A 78 -12.29 17.80 15.73
C GLY A 78 -13.10 16.56 16.11
N ASN A 79 -13.65 15.84 15.13
CA ASN A 79 -14.41 14.61 15.33
C ASN A 79 -13.51 13.40 15.04
N HIS A 80 -12.66 13.07 16.01
CA HIS A 80 -12.03 11.76 16.03
C HIS A 80 -13.04 10.73 16.53
N PRO A 81 -13.33 9.64 15.80
CA PRO A 81 -13.90 8.45 16.42
C PRO A 81 -12.88 7.91 17.46
N PRO A 82 -13.35 7.37 18.60
CA PRO A 82 -12.48 6.76 19.61
C PRO A 82 -11.68 5.57 19.07
#